data_AF-F7X1A9-F1
#
_entry.id   AF-F7X1A9-F1
#
_cell.length_a   1.000
_cell.length_b   1.000
_cell.length_c   1.000
_cell.angle_alpha   90.00
_cell.angle_beta   90.00
_cell.angle_gamma   90.00
#
_symmetry.space_group_name_H-M   'P 1'
#
loop_
_entity.id
_entity.type
_entity.pdbx_description
1 polymer ?
#
loop_
_entity_poly.entity_id
_entity_poly.type
_entity_poly.pdbx_seq_one_letter_code
_entity_poly.pdbx_strand_id
1 'polypeptide(L)'
;MASGQPKGSYTYPAVTDDPDRTGVLRNKLNLTAHSELRPAEYALTNIRLVEINQGSGPSGNFDTAHLKAIHRYIFQDVYEWAGHTRNESPVVDGQRVEPVGGLFQGGTSFLPGSRIEMGLNEALRPIADPPALSKATPEQFAERAAKVLSEPNYVHPFREGNGRAQEAFISELGRHYGHAIDFSLITMPRMIEASIETTNDPSSPLMKHAIEDAMKPGRREAIRSAFDDLRESGEEPLHHHVRTARAGEDITGRVLRQDDRFASLLTDHGIVVADRADLPERLPHDEKITVTARSDFPNAER
;
A
#
# COMPACT_ATOMS: atom_id res chain seq x y z
N MET A 1 -21.45 -6.76 41.26
CA MET A 1 -22.08 -6.85 39.93
C MET A 1 -20.96 -7.11 38.93
N ALA A 2 -20.91 -8.32 38.34
CA ALA A 2 -19.92 -8.64 37.32
C ALA A 2 -20.30 -7.88 36.05
N SER A 3 -19.50 -6.89 35.67
CA SER A 3 -19.58 -6.25 34.36
C SER A 3 -19.26 -7.31 33.30
N GLY A 4 -20.30 -7.92 32.74
CA GLY A 4 -20.16 -8.88 31.65
C GLY A 4 -19.39 -8.21 30.52
N GLN A 5 -18.21 -8.75 30.20
CA GLN A 5 -17.55 -8.41 28.94
C GLN A 5 -18.58 -8.64 27.81
N PRO A 6 -18.67 -7.73 26.83
CA PRO A 6 -19.51 -7.98 25.66
C PRO A 6 -19.18 -9.36 25.09
N LYS A 7 -20.22 -10.14 24.76
CA LYS A 7 -20.07 -11.46 24.17
C LYS A 7 -19.43 -11.28 22.79
N GLY A 8 -18.33 -11.99 22.55
CA GLY A 8 -17.50 -11.85 21.35
C GLY A 8 -16.63 -10.58 21.30
N SER A 9 -15.32 -10.75 21.08
CA SER A 9 -14.36 -9.65 20.90
C SER A 9 -13.39 -9.99 19.78
N TYR A 10 -12.93 -8.97 19.04
CA TYR A 10 -11.82 -9.14 18.09
C TYR A 10 -10.47 -9.32 18.78
N THR A 11 -10.34 -9.03 20.07
CA THR A 11 -9.07 -9.10 20.81
C THR A 11 -9.13 -10.04 22.01
N TYR A 12 -7.98 -10.58 22.39
CA TYR A 12 -7.79 -11.22 23.68
C TYR A 12 -7.94 -10.20 24.82
N PRO A 13 -8.29 -10.65 26.05
CA PRO A 13 -8.22 -9.80 27.23
C PRO A 13 -6.80 -9.25 27.41
N ALA A 14 -6.70 -7.94 27.65
CA ALA A 14 -5.41 -7.32 27.93
C ALA A 14 -4.81 -7.86 29.23
N VAL A 15 -3.49 -7.99 29.27
CA VAL A 15 -2.74 -8.28 30.49
C VAL A 15 -2.25 -6.97 31.08
N THR A 16 -2.52 -6.74 32.35
CA THR A 16 -2.12 -5.52 33.06
C THR A 16 -0.60 -5.35 33.00
N ASP A 17 -0.16 -4.12 32.73
CA ASP A 17 1.25 -3.71 32.62
C ASP A 17 2.07 -4.45 31.54
N ASP A 18 1.40 -5.10 30.58
CA ASP A 18 2.03 -5.77 29.45
C ASP A 18 1.53 -5.19 28.10
N PRO A 19 2.27 -4.24 27.49
CA PRO A 19 1.88 -3.67 26.21
C PRO A 19 1.92 -4.68 25.06
N ASP A 20 2.74 -5.73 25.16
CA ASP A 20 2.84 -6.77 24.13
C ASP A 20 1.59 -7.66 24.10
N ARG A 21 0.85 -7.72 25.22
CA ARG A 21 -0.38 -8.51 25.36
C ARG A 21 -1.64 -7.65 25.46
N THR A 22 -1.56 -6.39 25.03
CA THR A 22 -2.69 -5.46 25.00
C THR A 22 -3.22 -5.30 23.57
N GLY A 23 -4.52 -5.56 23.38
CA GLY A 23 -5.17 -5.36 22.07
C GLY A 23 -4.78 -6.37 20.98
N VAL A 24 -4.18 -7.51 21.36
CA VAL A 24 -3.80 -8.58 20.42
C VAL A 24 -5.05 -9.18 19.81
N LEU A 25 -5.11 -9.24 18.48
CA LEU A 25 -6.24 -9.78 17.73
C LEU A 25 -6.36 -11.29 17.93
N ARG A 26 -7.60 -11.76 18.15
CA ARG A 26 -7.91 -13.19 18.16
C ARG A 26 -7.58 -13.80 16.82
N ASN A 27 -6.82 -14.89 16.86
CA ASN A 27 -6.25 -15.52 15.68
C ASN A 27 -6.29 -17.04 15.83
N LYS A 28 -6.29 -17.74 14.69
CA LYS A 28 -6.36 -19.21 14.59
C LYS A 28 -5.12 -19.92 15.17
N LEU A 29 -4.06 -19.18 15.46
CA LEU A 29 -2.80 -19.67 16.01
C LEU A 29 -2.78 -19.64 17.54
N ASN A 30 -3.80 -19.05 18.18
CA ASN A 30 -3.87 -18.84 19.63
C ASN A 30 -2.71 -18.03 20.22
N LEU A 31 -2.07 -17.16 19.41
CA LEU A 31 -0.98 -16.29 19.86
C LEU A 31 -1.55 -15.07 20.59
N THR A 32 -1.04 -14.77 21.79
CA THR A 32 -1.60 -13.73 22.67
C THR A 32 -0.65 -12.55 22.94
N ALA A 33 0.48 -12.50 22.21
CA ALA A 33 1.47 -11.43 22.26
C ALA A 33 1.73 -10.89 20.84
N HIS A 34 1.92 -9.56 20.70
CA HIS A 34 2.22 -8.93 19.41
C HIS A 34 3.56 -9.41 18.84
N SER A 35 4.56 -9.56 19.69
CA SER A 35 5.89 -10.07 19.32
C SER A 35 5.85 -11.45 18.66
N GLU A 36 4.86 -12.28 19.01
CA GLU A 36 4.63 -13.60 18.41
C GLU A 36 3.69 -13.53 17.21
N LEU A 37 2.57 -12.79 17.33
CA LEU A 37 1.54 -12.73 16.29
C LEU A 37 2.04 -12.05 15.02
N ARG A 38 2.76 -10.93 15.13
CA ARG A 38 3.21 -10.14 13.97
C ARG A 38 4.07 -10.95 12.98
N PRO A 39 5.16 -11.63 13.40
CA PRO A 39 5.95 -12.41 12.46
C PRO A 39 5.17 -13.60 11.88
N ALA A 40 4.32 -14.27 12.69
CA ALA A 40 3.52 -15.39 12.22
C ALA A 40 2.46 -14.97 11.18
N GLU A 41 1.74 -13.88 11.45
CA GLU A 41 0.79 -13.30 10.50
C GLU A 41 1.49 -12.87 9.21
N TYR A 42 2.63 -12.18 9.31
CA TYR A 42 3.39 -11.74 8.14
C TYR A 42 3.80 -12.93 7.28
N ALA A 43 4.36 -13.99 7.87
CA ALA A 43 4.78 -15.18 7.14
C ALA A 43 3.61 -15.86 6.40
N LEU A 44 2.48 -16.08 7.08
CA LEU A 44 1.31 -16.73 6.50
C LEU A 44 0.65 -15.88 5.40
N THR A 45 0.48 -14.58 5.64
CA THR A 45 -0.13 -13.67 4.67
C THR A 45 0.77 -13.48 3.44
N ASN A 46 2.10 -13.48 3.60
CA ASN A 46 3.03 -13.35 2.48
C ASN A 46 2.96 -14.53 1.51
N ILE A 47 2.74 -15.77 2.00
CA ILE A 47 2.51 -16.94 1.13
C ILE A 47 1.32 -16.68 0.20
N ARG A 48 0.21 -16.17 0.76
CA ARG A 48 -1.02 -15.87 0.01
C ARG A 48 -0.83 -14.72 -0.98
N LEU A 49 -0.07 -13.69 -0.61
CA LEU A 49 0.25 -12.57 -1.50
C LEU A 49 1.11 -13.04 -2.69
N VAL A 50 2.08 -13.94 -2.48
CA VAL A 50 2.87 -14.55 -3.56
C VAL A 50 1.97 -15.34 -4.50
N GLU A 51 1.05 -16.16 -3.99
CA GLU A 51 0.07 -16.90 -4.79
C GLU A 51 -0.81 -15.96 -5.65
N ILE A 52 -1.33 -14.88 -5.07
CA ILE A 52 -2.09 -13.85 -5.80
C ILE A 52 -1.24 -13.22 -6.91
N ASN A 53 0.01 -12.86 -6.61
CA ASN A 53 0.93 -12.26 -7.57
C ASN A 53 1.27 -13.21 -8.74
N GLN A 54 1.24 -14.52 -8.51
CA GLN A 54 1.39 -15.56 -9.53
C GLN A 54 0.09 -15.85 -10.29
N GLY A 55 -1.00 -15.15 -9.99
CA GLY A 55 -2.30 -15.31 -10.66
C GLY A 55 -3.18 -16.41 -10.09
N SER A 56 -2.87 -16.94 -8.91
CA SER A 56 -3.68 -17.95 -8.21
C SER A 56 -4.65 -17.34 -7.18
N GLY A 57 -4.89 -16.02 -7.27
CA GLY A 57 -5.83 -15.31 -6.41
C GLY A 57 -7.30 -15.66 -6.67
N PRO A 58 -8.21 -15.27 -5.77
CA PRO A 58 -9.64 -15.41 -6.02
C PRO A 58 -10.05 -14.55 -7.21
N SER A 59 -10.86 -15.08 -8.13
CA SER A 59 -11.38 -14.29 -9.25
C SER A 59 -12.63 -13.49 -8.86
N GLY A 60 -12.87 -12.36 -9.51
CA GLY A 60 -14.07 -11.55 -9.32
C GLY A 60 -14.19 -10.40 -10.32
N ASN A 61 -15.17 -9.52 -10.10
CA ASN A 61 -15.52 -8.42 -11.01
C ASN A 61 -14.94 -7.07 -10.60
N PHE A 62 -13.93 -7.06 -9.72
CA PHE A 62 -13.37 -5.84 -9.12
C PHE A 62 -14.42 -4.99 -8.38
N ASP A 63 -15.31 -5.67 -7.67
CA ASP A 63 -16.31 -5.08 -6.78
C ASP A 63 -16.00 -5.34 -5.29
N THR A 64 -16.89 -4.90 -4.41
CA THR A 64 -16.79 -5.13 -2.96
C THR A 64 -16.67 -6.61 -2.62
N ALA A 65 -17.38 -7.50 -3.34
CA ALA A 65 -17.32 -8.93 -3.10
C ALA A 65 -15.94 -9.49 -3.45
N HIS A 66 -15.34 -9.02 -4.55
CA HIS A 66 -13.99 -9.38 -4.94
C HIS A 66 -12.95 -8.88 -3.91
N LEU A 67 -13.05 -7.64 -3.44
CA LEU A 67 -12.16 -7.11 -2.39
C LEU A 67 -12.25 -7.93 -1.09
N LYS A 68 -13.47 -8.31 -0.68
CA LYS A 68 -13.68 -9.20 0.47
C LYS A 68 -13.11 -10.60 0.23
N ALA A 69 -13.21 -11.13 -0.99
CA ALA A 69 -12.63 -12.42 -1.35
C ALA A 69 -11.10 -12.40 -1.28
N ILE A 70 -10.46 -11.33 -1.77
CA ILE A 70 -9.01 -11.11 -1.66
C ILE A 70 -8.59 -11.03 -0.18
N HIS A 71 -9.27 -10.22 0.61
CA HIS A 71 -8.99 -10.15 2.05
C HIS A 71 -9.16 -11.52 2.72
N ARG A 72 -10.22 -12.26 2.41
CA ARG A 72 -10.40 -13.63 2.92
C ARG A 72 -9.21 -14.49 2.53
N TYR A 73 -8.80 -14.48 1.27
CA TYR A 73 -7.71 -15.31 0.76
C TYR A 73 -6.39 -15.02 1.47
N ILE A 74 -6.06 -13.74 1.69
CA ILE A 74 -4.83 -13.33 2.37
C ILE A 74 -4.81 -13.77 3.84
N PHE A 75 -5.93 -13.59 4.55
CA PHE A 75 -5.99 -13.73 6.02
C PHE A 75 -6.64 -15.02 6.51
N GLN A 76 -7.06 -15.94 5.62
CA GLN A 76 -7.80 -17.15 5.98
C GLN A 76 -7.06 -18.05 6.96
N ASP A 77 -5.73 -18.04 6.98
CA ASP A 77 -4.94 -18.88 7.89
C ASP A 77 -4.68 -18.22 9.25
N VAL A 78 -5.01 -16.94 9.40
CA VAL A 78 -4.76 -16.16 10.62
C VAL A 78 -6.05 -15.80 11.34
N TYR A 79 -7.08 -15.37 10.60
CA TYR A 79 -8.28 -14.76 11.20
C TYR A 79 -9.56 -15.50 10.82
N GLU A 80 -10.43 -15.76 11.79
CA GLU A 80 -11.76 -16.34 11.55
C GLU A 80 -12.70 -15.35 10.86
N TRP A 81 -12.48 -14.07 11.06
CA TRP A 81 -13.23 -12.97 10.43
C TRP A 81 -12.65 -12.56 9.06
N ALA A 82 -11.69 -13.31 8.49
CA ALA A 82 -11.09 -12.98 7.20
C ALA A 82 -12.16 -12.87 6.09
N GLY A 83 -12.23 -11.68 5.46
CA GLY A 83 -13.20 -11.36 4.41
C GLY A 83 -14.46 -10.65 4.90
N HIS A 84 -14.60 -10.45 6.21
CA HIS A 84 -15.69 -9.68 6.79
C HIS A 84 -15.31 -8.22 6.97
N THR A 85 -16.20 -7.32 6.56
CA THR A 85 -16.02 -5.90 6.87
C THR A 85 -16.32 -5.66 8.35
N ARG A 86 -15.69 -4.64 8.94
CA ARG A 86 -15.74 -4.40 10.39
C ARG A 86 -17.12 -4.02 10.92
N ASN A 87 -18.06 -3.63 10.06
CA ASN A 87 -19.47 -3.40 10.40
C ASN A 87 -20.32 -4.68 10.38
N GLU A 88 -19.76 -5.82 9.99
CA GLU A 88 -20.40 -7.12 10.09
C GLU A 88 -20.15 -7.77 11.47
N SER A 89 -20.91 -8.83 11.76
CA SER A 89 -20.80 -9.61 13.00
C SER A 89 -20.39 -11.06 12.72
N PRO A 90 -19.12 -11.31 12.32
CA PRO A 90 -18.59 -12.65 12.13
C PRO A 90 -18.52 -13.43 13.45
N VAL A 91 -18.33 -14.74 13.36
CA VAL A 91 -18.09 -15.61 14.52
C VAL A 91 -16.58 -15.68 14.75
N VAL A 92 -16.15 -15.37 15.97
CA VAL A 92 -14.78 -15.51 16.46
C VAL A 92 -14.81 -16.29 17.78
N ASP A 93 -14.02 -17.36 17.88
CA ASP A 93 -14.01 -18.31 18.99
C ASP A 93 -15.42 -18.81 19.36
N GLY A 94 -16.23 -19.11 18.34
CA GLY A 94 -17.61 -19.59 18.51
C GLY A 94 -18.62 -18.54 18.98
N GLN A 95 -18.24 -17.26 19.09
CA GLN A 95 -19.13 -16.16 19.47
C GLN A 95 -19.21 -15.09 18.39
N ARG A 96 -20.40 -14.51 18.19
CA ARG A 96 -20.52 -13.34 17.29
C ARG A 96 -19.83 -12.14 17.94
N VAL A 97 -18.99 -11.46 17.18
CA VAL A 97 -18.38 -10.20 17.60
C VAL A 97 -19.29 -9.01 17.23
N GLU A 98 -19.29 -8.00 18.08
CA GLU A 98 -20.04 -6.77 17.82
C GLU A 98 -19.45 -5.98 16.64
N PRO A 99 -20.28 -5.33 15.80
CA PRO A 99 -19.81 -4.44 14.76
C PRO A 99 -18.96 -3.28 15.31
N VAL A 100 -17.84 -2.99 14.64
CA VAL A 100 -16.99 -1.85 14.94
C VAL A 100 -17.50 -0.62 14.19
N GLY A 101 -18.32 0.18 14.87
CA GLY A 101 -18.93 1.40 14.32
C GLY A 101 -17.95 2.56 14.12
N GLY A 102 -17.06 2.80 15.09
CA GLY A 102 -16.02 3.84 15.03
C GLY A 102 -14.63 3.22 15.10
N LEU A 103 -13.70 3.76 14.31
CA LEU A 103 -12.30 3.37 14.35
C LEU A 103 -11.45 4.63 14.16
N PHE A 104 -10.38 4.73 14.94
CA PHE A 104 -9.47 5.87 14.97
C PHE A 104 -8.04 5.37 14.87
N GLN A 105 -7.23 6.02 14.04
CA GLN A 105 -5.82 5.70 13.90
C GLN A 105 -5.05 6.98 13.54
N GLY A 106 -3.91 7.22 14.19
CA GLY A 106 -3.03 8.34 13.86
C GLY A 106 -3.66 9.74 14.02
N GLY A 107 -4.72 9.87 14.84
CA GLY A 107 -5.45 11.13 15.01
C GLY A 107 -6.61 11.34 14.02
N THR A 108 -6.82 10.41 13.09
CA THR A 108 -7.90 10.49 12.08
C THR A 108 -8.99 9.46 12.37
N SER A 109 -10.24 9.89 12.23
CA SER A 109 -11.43 9.02 12.31
C SER A 109 -11.73 8.41 10.95
N PHE A 110 -11.96 7.10 10.90
CA PHE A 110 -12.46 6.44 9.69
C PHE A 110 -13.98 6.59 9.53
N LEU A 111 -14.48 6.30 8.33
CA LEU A 111 -15.89 6.36 7.97
C LEU A 111 -16.74 5.58 8.99
N PRO A 112 -17.90 6.09 9.46
CA PRO A 112 -18.77 5.32 10.35
C PRO A 112 -19.14 3.95 9.74
N GLY A 113 -19.12 2.90 10.55
CA GLY A 113 -19.36 1.52 10.10
C GLY A 113 -20.69 1.34 9.35
N SER A 114 -21.71 2.12 9.71
CA SER A 114 -23.01 2.15 9.02
C SER A 114 -22.96 2.64 7.56
N ARG A 115 -21.84 3.24 7.13
CA ARG A 115 -21.63 3.77 5.79
C ARG A 115 -20.60 2.99 4.97
N ILE A 116 -20.04 1.88 5.49
CA ILE A 116 -18.98 1.13 4.80
C ILE A 116 -19.42 0.67 3.39
N GLU A 117 -20.63 0.13 3.24
CA GLU A 117 -21.11 -0.34 1.93
C GLU A 117 -21.19 0.78 0.90
N MET A 118 -21.78 1.91 1.29
CA MET A 118 -21.83 3.13 0.47
C MET A 118 -20.42 3.63 0.12
N GLY A 119 -19.52 3.69 1.11
CA GLY A 119 -18.16 4.14 0.92
C GLY A 119 -17.37 3.25 -0.04
N LEU A 120 -17.54 1.92 0.04
CA LEU A 120 -16.90 0.99 -0.90
C LEU A 120 -17.44 1.15 -2.32
N ASN A 121 -18.75 1.34 -2.49
CA ASN A 121 -19.34 1.54 -3.81
C ASN A 121 -18.83 2.83 -4.48
N GLU A 122 -18.67 3.92 -3.71
CA GLU A 122 -18.05 5.15 -4.23
C GLU A 122 -16.56 4.94 -4.55
N ALA A 123 -15.80 4.32 -3.62
CA ALA A 123 -14.37 4.05 -3.78
C ALA A 123 -14.04 3.21 -5.03
N LEU A 124 -14.92 2.29 -5.41
CA LEU A 124 -14.72 1.40 -6.57
C LEU A 124 -15.33 1.97 -7.87
N ARG A 125 -16.08 3.06 -7.80
CA ARG A 125 -16.70 3.70 -8.97
C ARG A 125 -15.71 4.05 -10.10
N PRO A 126 -14.45 4.50 -9.84
CA PRO A 126 -13.50 4.82 -10.89
C PRO A 126 -13.14 3.63 -11.80
N ILE A 127 -13.37 2.39 -11.34
CA ILE A 127 -13.04 1.15 -12.05
C ILE A 127 -14.28 0.32 -12.44
N ALA A 128 -15.48 0.88 -12.28
CA ALA A 128 -16.73 0.17 -12.55
C ALA A 128 -17.10 0.02 -14.04
N ASP A 129 -16.31 0.59 -14.96
CA ASP A 129 -16.52 0.53 -16.42
C ASP A 129 -15.36 -0.24 -17.10
N PRO A 130 -15.50 -1.57 -17.30
CA PRO A 130 -14.46 -2.38 -17.94
C PRO A 130 -14.09 -1.93 -19.36
N PRO A 131 -15.04 -1.57 -20.26
CA PRO A 131 -14.70 -0.96 -21.54
C PRO A 131 -13.84 0.30 -21.45
N ALA A 132 -14.09 1.17 -20.46
CA ALA A 132 -13.27 2.36 -20.26
C ALA A 132 -11.86 2.02 -19.75
N LEU A 133 -11.72 1.01 -18.87
CA LEU A 133 -10.42 0.54 -18.39
C LEU A 133 -9.60 -0.12 -19.49
N SER A 134 -10.23 -0.96 -20.32
CA SER A 134 -9.55 -1.63 -21.43
C SER A 134 -9.02 -0.68 -22.50
N LYS A 135 -9.56 0.53 -22.59
CA LYS A 135 -9.14 1.58 -23.55
C LYS A 135 -8.29 2.66 -22.90
N ALA A 136 -8.03 2.59 -21.60
CA ALA A 136 -7.29 3.60 -20.87
C ALA A 136 -5.82 3.62 -21.30
N THR A 137 -5.23 4.81 -21.39
CA THR A 137 -3.76 4.92 -21.39
C THR A 137 -3.19 4.48 -20.04
N PRO A 138 -1.90 4.12 -19.94
CA PRO A 138 -1.28 3.85 -18.64
C PRO A 138 -1.51 4.96 -17.61
N GLU A 139 -1.43 6.23 -18.02
CA GLU A 139 -1.67 7.38 -17.16
C GLU A 139 -3.11 7.46 -16.67
N GLN A 140 -4.09 7.17 -17.54
CA GLN A 140 -5.50 7.13 -17.18
C GLN A 140 -5.82 5.94 -16.27
N PHE A 141 -5.17 4.80 -16.49
CA PHE A 141 -5.27 3.65 -15.60
C PHE A 141 -4.71 3.98 -14.21
N ALA A 142 -3.49 4.54 -14.15
CA ALA A 142 -2.84 4.93 -12.90
C ALA A 142 -3.68 5.94 -12.11
N GLU A 143 -4.28 6.91 -12.79
CA GLU A 143 -5.21 7.87 -12.20
C GLU A 143 -6.42 7.19 -11.54
N ARG A 144 -7.05 6.21 -12.23
CA ARG A 144 -8.20 5.47 -11.69
C ARG A 144 -7.79 4.57 -10.53
N ALA A 145 -6.69 3.84 -10.66
CA ALA A 145 -6.15 2.99 -9.60
C ALA A 145 -5.77 3.80 -8.36
N ALA A 146 -5.19 4.98 -8.53
CA ALA A 146 -4.87 5.90 -7.44
C ALA A 146 -6.11 6.36 -6.69
N LYS A 147 -7.21 6.69 -7.38
CA LYS A 147 -8.48 7.03 -6.72
C LYS A 147 -9.02 5.88 -5.90
N VAL A 148 -8.97 4.67 -6.46
CA VAL A 148 -9.39 3.45 -5.74
C VAL A 148 -8.47 3.13 -4.56
N LEU A 149 -7.19 3.50 -4.58
CA LEU A 149 -6.27 3.27 -3.45
C LEU A 149 -6.37 4.38 -2.39
N SER A 150 -6.66 5.62 -2.80
CA SER A 150 -6.78 6.78 -1.91
C SER A 150 -8.10 6.84 -1.15
N GLU A 151 -9.24 6.57 -1.80
CA GLU A 151 -10.56 6.65 -1.17
C GLU A 151 -10.79 5.65 -0.01
N PRO A 152 -10.27 4.41 -0.03
CA PRO A 152 -10.51 3.46 1.04
C PRO A 152 -9.59 3.65 2.26
N ASN A 153 -8.63 4.60 2.24
CA ASN A 153 -8.01 5.09 3.49
C ASN A 153 -9.04 5.73 4.42
N TYR A 154 -10.13 6.30 3.87
CA TYR A 154 -11.24 6.81 4.67
C TYR A 154 -12.26 5.71 5.05
N VAL A 155 -12.56 4.78 4.13
CA VAL A 155 -13.55 3.71 4.38
C VAL A 155 -13.06 2.73 5.46
N HIS A 156 -11.80 2.31 5.36
CA HIS A 156 -11.16 1.35 6.25
C HIS A 156 -12.07 0.13 6.55
N PRO A 157 -12.45 -0.64 5.51
CA PRO A 157 -13.56 -1.58 5.56
C PRO A 157 -13.31 -2.78 6.47
N PHE A 158 -12.07 -3.20 6.69
CA PHE A 158 -11.72 -4.38 7.49
C PHE A 158 -11.18 -4.00 8.87
N ARG A 159 -11.19 -4.95 9.82
CA ARG A 159 -10.63 -4.73 11.17
C ARG A 159 -9.11 -4.56 11.15
N GLU A 160 -8.42 -5.32 10.31
CA GLU A 160 -6.97 -5.27 10.08
C GLU A 160 -6.72 -5.80 8.65
N GLY A 161 -5.61 -5.43 8.01
CA GLY A 161 -5.24 -5.95 6.70
C GLY A 161 -5.71 -5.14 5.50
N ASN A 162 -6.19 -3.90 5.73
CA ASN A 162 -6.73 -3.03 4.68
C ASN A 162 -5.71 -2.75 3.55
N GLY A 163 -4.49 -2.32 3.89
CA GLY A 163 -3.46 -2.01 2.88
C GLY A 163 -3.10 -3.22 2.02
N ARG A 164 -2.80 -4.37 2.64
CA ARG A 164 -2.47 -5.62 1.92
C ARG A 164 -3.59 -6.08 0.98
N ALA A 165 -4.85 -5.96 1.40
CA ALA A 165 -5.99 -6.30 0.56
C ALA A 165 -6.16 -5.33 -0.62
N GLN A 166 -5.97 -4.02 -0.38
CA GLN A 166 -6.06 -2.98 -1.41
C GLN A 166 -4.93 -3.09 -2.45
N GLU A 167 -3.69 -3.25 -2.01
CA GLU A 167 -2.54 -3.43 -2.89
C GLU A 167 -2.70 -4.67 -3.76
N ALA A 168 -3.08 -5.82 -3.16
CA ALA A 168 -3.35 -7.04 -3.92
C ALA A 168 -4.48 -6.87 -4.94
N PHE A 169 -5.57 -6.18 -4.55
CA PHE A 169 -6.69 -5.88 -5.43
C PHE A 169 -6.26 -5.00 -6.63
N ILE A 170 -5.45 -3.97 -6.39
CA ILE A 170 -4.93 -3.09 -7.47
C ILE A 170 -3.92 -3.83 -8.35
N SER A 171 -3.03 -4.64 -7.78
CA SER A 171 -2.09 -5.47 -8.56
C SER A 171 -2.83 -6.47 -9.45
N GLU A 172 -3.91 -7.08 -8.96
CA GLU A 172 -4.76 -7.96 -9.75
C GLU A 172 -5.54 -7.23 -10.84
N LEU A 173 -6.08 -6.04 -10.54
CA LEU A 173 -6.69 -5.16 -11.53
C LEU A 173 -5.71 -4.81 -12.64
N GLY A 174 -4.50 -4.38 -12.27
CA GLY A 174 -3.43 -4.08 -13.21
C GLY A 174 -3.17 -5.26 -14.13
N ARG A 175 -2.92 -6.44 -13.56
CA ARG A 175 -2.63 -7.66 -14.33
C ARG A 175 -3.74 -7.99 -15.33
N HIS A 176 -5.00 -7.84 -14.91
CA HIS A 176 -6.16 -8.08 -15.77
C HIS A 176 -6.21 -7.14 -16.98
N TYR A 177 -5.78 -5.89 -16.82
CA TYR A 177 -5.73 -4.88 -17.90
C TYR A 177 -4.34 -4.71 -18.53
N GLY A 178 -3.40 -5.62 -18.28
CA GLY A 178 -2.08 -5.62 -18.91
C GLY A 178 -1.02 -4.70 -18.27
N HIS A 179 -1.25 -4.24 -17.04
CA HIS A 179 -0.34 -3.42 -16.26
C HIS A 179 0.27 -4.20 -15.08
N ALA A 180 1.57 -4.42 -15.09
CA ALA A 180 2.25 -5.02 -13.93
C ALA A 180 2.52 -3.96 -12.86
N ILE A 181 1.90 -4.10 -11.68
CA ILE A 181 2.05 -3.16 -10.55
C ILE A 181 2.74 -3.87 -9.40
N ASP A 182 3.90 -3.34 -9.00
CA ASP A 182 4.81 -3.91 -8.01
C ASP A 182 4.93 -2.98 -6.79
N PHE A 183 4.02 -3.15 -5.82
CA PHE A 183 4.01 -2.37 -4.59
C PHE A 183 5.20 -2.63 -3.67
N SER A 184 5.99 -3.68 -3.91
CA SER A 184 7.24 -3.90 -3.16
C SER A 184 8.28 -2.79 -3.40
N LEU A 185 8.07 -1.96 -4.42
CA LEU A 185 8.89 -0.80 -4.75
C LEU A 185 8.37 0.51 -4.15
N ILE A 186 7.24 0.49 -3.43
CA ILE A 186 6.70 1.67 -2.77
C ILE A 186 7.03 1.58 -1.29
N THR A 187 7.88 2.50 -0.84
CA THR A 187 8.36 2.51 0.55
C THR A 187 7.28 2.97 1.52
N MET A 188 7.39 2.58 2.79
CA MET A 188 6.41 2.95 3.81
C MET A 188 6.25 4.47 3.96
N PRO A 189 7.34 5.28 4.06
CA PRO A 189 7.21 6.73 4.16
C PRO A 189 6.47 7.33 2.95
N ARG A 190 6.71 6.80 1.76
CA ARG A 190 6.06 7.27 0.54
C ARG A 190 4.58 6.95 0.49
N MET A 191 4.19 5.72 0.85
CA MET A 191 2.79 5.33 0.89
C MET A 191 2.02 6.17 1.93
N ILE A 192 2.64 6.43 3.09
CA ILE A 192 2.09 7.28 4.15
C ILE A 192 1.91 8.72 3.63
N GLU A 193 2.93 9.31 3.02
CA GLU A 193 2.86 10.66 2.47
C GLU A 193 1.73 10.78 1.43
N ALA A 194 1.71 9.88 0.45
CA ALA A 194 0.67 9.89 -0.58
C ALA A 194 -0.74 9.75 0.01
N SER A 195 -0.89 8.90 1.04
CA SER A 195 -2.15 8.68 1.73
C SER A 195 -2.62 9.90 2.50
N ILE A 196 -1.73 10.55 3.25
CA ILE A 196 -2.03 11.77 4.02
C ILE A 196 -2.38 12.90 3.05
N GLU A 197 -1.57 13.09 2.02
CA GLU A 197 -1.76 14.21 1.11
C GLU A 197 -3.05 14.08 0.31
N THR A 198 -3.36 12.90 -0.24
CA THR A 198 -4.65 12.73 -0.93
C THR A 198 -5.85 12.84 0.02
N THR A 199 -5.68 12.58 1.32
CA THR A 199 -6.72 12.85 2.32
C THR A 199 -6.95 14.35 2.52
N ASN A 200 -5.87 15.14 2.52
CA ASN A 200 -5.93 16.60 2.71
C ASN A 200 -6.39 17.32 1.43
N ASP A 201 -5.91 16.88 0.27
CA ASP A 201 -6.23 17.38 -1.06
C ASP A 201 -6.51 16.20 -2.01
N PRO A 202 -7.80 15.89 -2.30
CA PRO A 202 -8.17 14.84 -3.25
C PRO A 202 -7.65 15.04 -4.68
N SER A 203 -7.17 16.24 -5.03
CA SER A 203 -6.56 16.53 -6.33
C SER A 203 -5.05 16.27 -6.36
N SER A 204 -4.45 15.94 -5.21
CA SER A 204 -3.02 15.65 -5.11
C SER A 204 -2.59 14.50 -6.03
N PRO A 205 -1.49 14.66 -6.78
CA PRO A 205 -1.01 13.63 -7.69
C PRO A 205 -0.18 12.55 -6.98
N LEU A 206 0.10 12.66 -5.67
CA LEU A 206 1.08 11.80 -5.01
C LEU A 206 0.73 10.32 -5.05
N MET A 207 -0.55 9.95 -4.86
CA MET A 207 -0.94 8.54 -4.99
C MET A 207 -0.80 8.04 -6.43
N LYS A 208 -1.17 8.86 -7.42
CA LYS A 208 -0.95 8.54 -8.84
C LYS A 208 0.53 8.33 -9.13
N HIS A 209 1.39 9.22 -8.63
CA HIS A 209 2.84 9.09 -8.77
C HIS A 209 3.38 7.80 -8.13
N ALA A 210 2.83 7.36 -6.99
CA ALA A 210 3.17 6.07 -6.38
C ALA A 210 2.74 4.90 -7.29
N ILE A 211 1.53 4.92 -7.85
CA ILE A 211 1.08 3.90 -8.81
C ILE A 211 1.96 3.88 -10.06
N GLU A 212 2.29 5.04 -10.63
CA GLU A 212 3.17 5.14 -11.80
C GLU A 212 4.55 4.55 -11.54
N ASP A 213 5.10 4.77 -10.35
CA ASP A 213 6.40 4.22 -9.96
C ASP A 213 6.36 2.71 -9.76
N ALA A 214 5.25 2.20 -9.23
CA ALA A 214 5.00 0.76 -9.11
C ALA A 214 4.67 0.09 -10.45
N MET A 215 4.30 0.85 -11.49
CA MET A 215 3.73 0.31 -12.73
C MET A 215 4.66 0.48 -13.95
N LYS A 216 5.19 1.69 -14.17
CA LYS A 216 5.97 2.01 -15.37
C LYS A 216 7.33 1.30 -15.31
N PRO A 217 7.74 0.52 -16.34
CA PRO A 217 8.94 -0.31 -16.23
C PRO A 217 10.23 0.47 -15.97
N GLY A 218 10.48 1.58 -16.67
CA GLY A 218 11.67 2.42 -16.43
C GLY A 218 11.70 3.04 -15.03
N ARG A 219 10.55 3.46 -14.49
CA ARG A 219 10.45 3.98 -13.11
C ARG A 219 10.69 2.89 -12.07
N ARG A 220 10.17 1.68 -12.29
CA ARG A 220 10.44 0.52 -11.43
C ARG A 220 11.93 0.18 -11.40
N GLU A 221 12.59 0.22 -12.54
CA GLU A 221 14.02 -0.04 -12.65
C GLU A 221 14.85 1.01 -11.90
N ALA A 222 14.50 2.29 -12.02
CA ALA A 222 15.12 3.37 -11.28
C ALA A 222 14.99 3.19 -9.75
N ILE A 223 13.80 2.80 -9.26
CA ILE A 223 13.63 2.51 -7.83
C ILE A 223 14.44 1.28 -7.39
N ARG A 224 14.51 0.23 -8.22
CA ARG A 224 15.33 -0.95 -7.90
C ARG A 224 16.81 -0.59 -7.76
N SER A 225 17.35 0.22 -8.68
CA SER A 225 18.72 0.72 -8.59
C SER A 225 18.97 1.44 -7.25
N ALA A 226 18.08 2.36 -6.86
CA ALA A 226 18.19 3.03 -5.56
C ALA A 226 18.02 2.09 -4.34
N PHE A 227 17.20 1.06 -4.44
CA PHE A 227 17.06 0.06 -3.39
C PHE A 227 18.32 -0.79 -3.24
N ASP A 228 18.96 -1.15 -4.35
CA ASP A 228 20.20 -1.92 -4.33
C ASP A 228 21.34 -1.08 -3.73
N ASP A 229 21.43 0.22 -4.07
CA ASP A 229 22.36 1.16 -3.44
C ASP A 229 22.21 1.25 -1.91
N LEU A 230 20.97 1.33 -1.43
CA LEU A 230 20.66 1.37 -0.01
C LEU A 230 21.08 0.06 0.67
N ARG A 231 20.76 -1.10 0.07
CA ARG A 231 21.15 -2.42 0.62
C ARG A 231 22.65 -2.60 0.68
N GLU A 232 23.38 -2.18 -0.36
CA GLU A 232 24.85 -2.21 -0.36
C GLU A 232 25.46 -1.34 0.74
N SER A 233 24.73 -0.30 1.16
CA SER A 233 25.10 0.58 2.27
C SER A 233 24.65 0.04 3.64
N GLY A 234 24.01 -1.14 3.69
CA GLY A 234 23.49 -1.75 4.92
C GLY A 234 22.16 -1.16 5.40
N GLU A 235 21.48 -0.38 4.56
CA GLU A 235 20.19 0.25 4.86
C GLU A 235 19.02 -0.63 4.42
N GLU A 236 17.89 -0.54 5.11
CA GLU A 236 16.62 -1.18 4.73
C GLU A 236 15.81 -0.23 3.83
N PRO A 237 15.71 -0.47 2.49
CA PRO A 237 15.14 0.52 1.58
C PRO A 237 13.70 0.91 1.89
N LEU A 238 12.89 -0.01 2.42
CA LEU A 238 11.48 0.25 2.71
C LEU A 238 11.25 1.27 3.82
N HIS A 239 12.30 1.60 4.60
CA HIS A 239 12.27 2.62 5.65
C HIS A 239 12.65 4.02 5.15
N HIS A 240 13.15 4.14 3.93
CA HIS A 240 13.54 5.41 3.32
C HIS A 240 12.42 5.99 2.46
N HIS A 241 12.34 7.31 2.35
CA HIS A 241 11.47 7.92 1.34
C HIS A 241 12.18 7.88 0.00
N VAL A 242 11.67 7.09 -0.95
CA VAL A 242 12.29 6.88 -2.26
C VAL A 242 11.26 7.08 -3.36
N ARG A 243 11.58 7.94 -4.32
CA ARG A 243 10.76 8.13 -5.52
C ARG A 243 11.56 8.46 -6.75
N THR A 244 10.93 8.31 -7.90
CA THR A 244 11.47 8.84 -9.15
C THR A 244 11.06 10.30 -9.35
N ALA A 245 11.93 11.04 -10.04
CA ALA A 245 11.71 12.40 -10.52
C ALA A 245 10.44 12.53 -11.38
N ARG A 246 9.85 13.72 -11.42
CA ARG A 246 8.76 14.07 -12.35
C ARG A 246 9.27 15.00 -13.44
N ALA A 247 8.77 14.86 -14.65
CA ALA A 247 9.13 15.76 -15.74
C ALA A 247 8.75 17.21 -15.39
N GLY A 248 9.69 18.13 -15.55
CA GLY A 248 9.57 19.54 -15.17
C GLY A 248 9.85 19.83 -13.68
N GLU A 249 10.20 18.83 -12.88
CA GLU A 249 10.53 19.01 -11.47
C GLU A 249 11.96 19.53 -11.30
N ASP A 250 12.14 20.58 -10.51
CA ASP A 250 13.44 21.02 -10.02
C ASP A 250 13.82 20.26 -8.75
N ILE A 251 14.91 19.49 -8.82
CA ILE A 251 15.40 18.64 -7.74
C ILE A 251 16.69 19.24 -7.22
N THR A 252 16.72 19.58 -5.94
CA THR A 252 17.95 20.03 -5.26
C THR A 252 18.39 18.99 -4.24
N GLY A 253 19.59 18.43 -4.43
CA GLY A 253 20.08 17.35 -3.58
C GLY A 253 21.54 17.03 -3.82
N ARG A 254 22.11 16.21 -2.93
CA ARG A 254 23.47 15.66 -3.09
C ARG A 254 23.39 14.31 -3.80
N VAL A 255 24.27 14.07 -4.76
CA VAL A 255 24.39 12.76 -5.43
C VAL A 255 24.88 11.73 -4.42
N LEU A 256 24.08 10.69 -4.16
CA LEU A 256 24.47 9.55 -3.32
C LEU A 256 25.22 8.50 -4.14
N ARG A 257 24.64 8.16 -5.29
CA ARG A 257 25.05 7.09 -6.20
C ARG A 257 24.62 7.45 -7.61
N GLN A 258 25.33 6.90 -8.59
CA GLN A 258 24.96 6.99 -10.00
C GLN A 258 25.45 5.74 -10.73
N ASP A 259 24.73 5.37 -11.77
CA ASP A 259 25.15 4.41 -12.79
C ASP A 259 25.01 5.07 -14.18
N ASP A 260 25.14 4.29 -15.25
CA ASP A 260 25.06 4.80 -16.62
C ASP A 260 23.67 5.33 -16.99
N ARG A 261 22.63 4.99 -16.22
CA ARG A 261 21.22 5.26 -16.52
C ARG A 261 20.52 6.09 -15.45
N PHE A 262 20.90 6.01 -14.19
CA PHE A 262 20.22 6.67 -13.08
C PHE A 262 21.19 7.37 -12.13
N ALA A 263 20.68 8.36 -11.41
CA ALA A 263 21.35 8.98 -10.27
C ALA A 263 20.38 9.13 -9.10
N SER A 264 20.82 8.70 -7.92
CA SER A 264 20.08 8.83 -6.66
C SER A 264 20.50 10.12 -5.96
N LEU A 265 19.56 11.06 -5.77
CA LEU A 265 19.79 12.36 -5.14
C LEU A 265 19.18 12.36 -3.73
N LEU A 266 20.01 12.58 -2.70
CA LEU A 266 19.52 12.86 -1.35
C LEU A 266 19.07 14.31 -1.27
N THR A 267 17.76 14.49 -1.10
CA THR A 267 17.09 15.78 -0.88
C THR A 267 16.71 15.93 0.59
N ASP A 268 16.20 17.09 0.96
CA ASP A 268 15.68 17.34 2.31
C ASP A 268 14.37 16.54 2.59
N HIS A 269 13.77 15.95 1.55
CA HIS A 269 12.52 15.16 1.62
C HIS A 269 12.71 13.66 1.35
N GLY A 270 13.96 13.20 1.20
CA GLY A 270 14.26 11.80 0.87
C GLY A 270 15.06 11.65 -0.42
N ILE A 271 15.05 10.45 -0.97
CA ILE A 271 15.83 10.07 -2.15
C ILE A 271 14.96 10.24 -3.39
N VAL A 272 15.45 11.06 -4.32
CA VAL A 272 14.86 11.23 -5.65
C VAL A 272 15.79 10.62 -6.68
N VAL A 273 15.32 9.58 -7.36
CA VAL A 273 16.03 8.97 -8.47
C VAL A 273 15.71 9.76 -9.74
N ALA A 274 16.73 10.21 -10.43
CA ALA A 274 16.65 10.94 -11.70
C ALA A 274 17.30 10.13 -12.83
N ASP A 275 16.86 10.37 -14.06
CA ASP A 275 17.50 9.82 -15.26
C ASP A 275 18.88 10.46 -15.45
N ARG A 276 19.92 9.66 -15.70
CA ARG A 276 21.29 10.15 -15.87
C ARG A 276 21.39 11.14 -17.03
N ALA A 277 20.54 11.01 -18.05
CA ALA A 277 20.47 11.91 -19.19
C ALA A 277 20.03 13.34 -18.83
N ASP A 278 19.33 13.53 -17.70
CA ASP A 278 18.91 14.84 -17.23
C ASP A 278 20.02 15.57 -16.45
N LEU A 279 21.07 14.84 -16.04
CA LEU A 279 22.13 15.35 -15.19
C LEU A 279 23.37 15.78 -16.00
N PRO A 280 24.16 16.76 -15.51
CA PRO A 280 25.44 17.15 -16.13
C PRO A 280 26.39 15.95 -16.33
N GLU A 281 27.23 15.98 -17.38
CA GLU A 281 28.22 14.92 -17.63
C GLU A 281 29.16 14.70 -16.44
N ARG A 282 29.55 15.78 -15.76
CA ARG A 282 30.37 15.74 -14.54
C ARG A 282 29.56 16.20 -13.35
N LEU A 283 29.38 15.29 -12.40
CA LEU A 283 28.72 15.57 -11.13
C LEU A 283 29.76 15.93 -10.07
N PRO A 284 29.55 17.00 -9.29
CA PRO A 284 30.46 17.35 -8.21
C PRO A 284 30.40 16.30 -7.09
N HIS A 285 31.53 16.09 -6.42
CA HIS A 285 31.60 15.23 -5.25
C HIS A 285 31.20 16.03 -4.02
N ASP A 286 30.30 15.50 -3.19
CA ASP A 286 29.84 16.09 -1.91
C ASP A 286 29.12 17.46 -1.95
N GLU A 287 28.83 18.02 -3.12
CA GLU A 287 28.05 19.26 -3.26
C GLU A 287 26.58 19.00 -3.60
N LYS A 288 25.70 19.92 -3.19
CA LYS A 288 24.30 19.93 -3.66
C LYS A 288 24.28 20.43 -5.10
N ILE A 289 23.54 19.74 -5.96
CA ILE A 289 23.20 20.18 -7.31
C ILE A 289 21.71 20.49 -7.40
N THR A 290 21.36 21.35 -8.36
CA THR A 290 19.97 21.56 -8.78
C THR A 290 19.85 21.11 -10.24
N VAL A 291 18.90 20.23 -10.51
CA VAL A 291 18.62 19.70 -11.85
C VAL A 291 17.12 19.74 -12.13
N THR A 292 16.74 20.17 -13.34
CA THR A 292 15.36 20.05 -13.82
C THR A 292 15.21 18.73 -14.55
N ALA A 293 14.41 17.81 -14.03
CA ALA A 293 14.14 16.54 -14.69
C ALA A 293 13.33 16.76 -15.98
N ARG A 294 13.70 16.07 -17.06
CA ARG A 294 13.07 16.18 -18.38
C ARG A 294 12.56 14.83 -18.89
N SER A 295 13.20 13.74 -18.47
CA SER A 295 12.85 12.37 -18.83
C SER A 295 11.63 11.86 -18.04
N ASP A 296 10.81 11.01 -18.69
CA ASP A 296 9.78 10.19 -18.03
C ASP A 296 10.24 8.72 -17.86
N PHE A 297 11.56 8.50 -17.74
CA PHE A 297 12.18 7.18 -17.61
C PHE A 297 11.74 6.23 -18.73
N PRO A 298 12.07 6.53 -20.00
CA PRO A 298 11.73 5.63 -21.10
C PRO A 298 12.36 4.25 -20.87
N ASN A 299 11.69 3.21 -21.36
CA ASN A 299 12.26 1.88 -21.33
C ASN A 299 13.56 1.89 -22.14
N ALA A 300 14.58 1.15 -21.69
CA ALA A 300 15.75 0.89 -22.53
C ALA A 300 15.25 0.27 -23.84
N GLU A 301 15.60 0.87 -24.98
CA GLU A 301 15.43 0.24 -26.27
C GLU A 301 16.21 -1.08 -26.23
N ARG A 302 15.53 -2.19 -26.49
CA ARG A 302 16.16 -3.52 -26.60
C ARG A 302 16.86 -3.68 -27.94
#